data_AF-A0A835Q507-F1
#
_entry.id   AF-A0A835Q507-F1
#
_cell.length_a   1.000
_cell.length_b   1.000
_cell.length_c   1.000
_cell.angle_alpha   90.00
_cell.angle_beta   90.00
_cell.angle_gamma   90.00
#
_symmetry.space_group_name_H-M   'P 1'
#
loop_
_entity.id
_entity.type
_entity.pdbx_description
1 polymer ?
#
loop_
_entity_poly.entity_id
_entity_poly.type
_entity_poly.pdbx_seq_one_letter_code
_entity_poly.pdbx_strand_id
1 'polypeptide(L)'
;MSSAMQLSSIPATTDSLAGALEAVNPTESISLLYRILDDPSSSPEALRIKEQAISMLTDLLTQEKKAEELRSLLTQLRPFFSLIPKAKTAKIVRGS
;
A
#
# COMPACT_ATOMS: atom_id res chain seq x y z
N MET A 1 5.01 24.75 -0.22
CA MET A 1 6.03 23.68 -0.27
C MET A 1 5.59 22.66 0.78
N SER A 2 4.92 21.60 0.36
CA SER A 2 4.36 20.62 1.31
C SER A 2 5.50 19.79 1.86
N SER A 3 5.85 20.00 3.14
CA SER A 3 6.72 19.11 3.90
C SER A 3 6.07 17.74 3.94
N ALA A 4 6.51 16.85 3.06
CA ALA A 4 6.40 15.43 3.30
C ALA A 4 7.13 15.16 4.62
N MET A 5 6.35 14.80 5.64
CA MET A 5 6.85 14.24 6.89
C MET A 5 7.91 13.19 6.52
N GLN A 6 9.16 13.40 6.94
CA GLN A 6 10.30 12.51 6.66
C GLN A 6 10.10 11.15 7.34
N LEU A 7 9.16 10.34 6.82
CA LEU A 7 9.14 8.91 7.00
C LEU A 7 10.27 8.42 6.11
N SER A 8 11.42 8.05 6.68
CA SER A 8 12.54 7.51 5.90
C SER A 8 12.03 6.42 4.96
N SER A 9 12.01 6.72 3.66
CA SER A 9 11.48 5.83 2.63
C SER A 9 12.30 4.55 2.66
N ILE A 10 11.62 3.39 2.67
CA ILE A 10 12.29 2.09 2.62
C ILE A 10 12.20 1.57 1.18
N PRO A 11 13.24 0.87 0.69
CA PRO A 11 13.28 0.44 -0.69
C PRO A 11 12.07 -0.45 -0.98
N ALA A 12 11.42 -0.23 -2.12
CA ALA A 12 10.27 -1.03 -2.54
C ALA A 12 10.70 -2.42 -3.05
N THR A 13 11.20 -3.24 -2.13
CA THR A 13 11.68 -4.61 -2.35
C THR A 13 10.76 -5.62 -1.67
N THR A 14 10.83 -6.86 -2.14
CA THR A 14 10.10 -7.99 -1.53
C THR A 14 10.38 -8.15 -0.04
N ASP A 15 11.61 -7.87 0.38
CA ASP A 15 12.05 -7.96 1.78
C ASP A 15 11.33 -6.92 2.67
N SER A 16 11.26 -5.67 2.20
CA SER A 16 10.53 -4.62 2.91
C SER A 16 9.03 -4.89 3.00
N LEU A 17 8.45 -5.45 1.93
CA LEU A 17 7.05 -5.88 1.92
C LEU A 17 6.79 -7.04 2.90
N ALA A 18 7.69 -8.01 2.96
CA ALA A 18 7.63 -9.12 3.91
C ALA A 18 7.73 -8.60 5.36
N GLY A 19 8.66 -7.70 5.66
CA GLY A 19 8.76 -7.08 6.99
C GLY A 19 7.48 -6.33 7.39
N ALA A 20 6.77 -5.72 6.44
CA ALA A 20 5.48 -5.09 6.70
C ALA A 20 4.36 -6.10 7.01
N LEU A 21 4.42 -7.30 6.42
CA LEU A 21 3.50 -8.42 6.71
C LEU A 21 3.79 -9.09 8.06
N GLU A 22 5.06 -9.16 8.43
CA GLU A 22 5.49 -9.78 9.70
C GLU A 22 5.28 -8.86 10.91
N ALA A 23 4.99 -7.58 10.68
CA ALA A 23 4.69 -6.65 11.75
C ALA A 23 3.46 -7.12 12.55
N VAL A 24 3.64 -7.22 13.87
CA VAL A 24 2.63 -7.71 14.81
C VAL A 24 1.44 -6.75 14.92
N ASN A 25 1.70 -5.46 14.69
CA ASN A 25 0.69 -4.41 14.82
C ASN A 25 0.23 -3.93 13.43
N PRO A 26 -1.08 -3.88 13.15
CA PRO A 26 -1.59 -3.40 11.87
C PRO A 26 -1.21 -1.94 11.61
N THR A 27 -1.10 -1.11 12.66
CA THR A 27 -0.65 0.29 12.54
C THR A 27 0.83 0.39 12.13
N GLU A 28 1.66 -0.55 12.59
CA GLU A 28 3.06 -0.64 12.19
C GLU A 28 3.20 -1.11 10.74
N SER A 29 2.45 -2.15 10.35
CA SER A 29 2.34 -2.58 8.95
C SER A 29 1.92 -1.42 8.04
N ILE A 30 0.86 -0.69 8.39
CA ILE A 30 0.39 0.49 7.64
C ILE A 30 1.52 1.50 7.45
N SER A 31 2.27 1.80 8.51
CA SER A 31 3.38 2.78 8.47
C SER A 31 4.52 2.31 7.56
N LEU A 32 4.85 1.02 7.57
CA LEU A 32 5.86 0.43 6.69
C LEU A 32 5.41 0.44 5.22
N LEU A 33 4.14 0.12 4.95
CA LEU A 33 3.60 0.13 3.59
C LEU A 33 3.58 1.54 2.98
N TYR A 34 3.28 2.57 3.79
CA TYR A 34 3.41 3.96 3.33
C TYR A 34 4.85 4.34 3.01
N ARG A 35 5.84 3.87 3.78
CA ARG A 35 7.27 4.09 3.49
C ARG A 35 7.72 3.43 2.19
N ILE A 36 7.17 2.25 1.87
CA ILE A 36 7.41 1.55 0.59
C ILE A 36 6.82 2.33 -0.57
N LEU A 37 5.64 2.94 -0.38
CA LEU A 37 5.00 3.76 -1.42
C LEU A 37 5.74 5.05 -1.71
N ASP A 38 6.38 5.63 -0.68
CA ASP A 38 7.18 6.85 -0.78
C ASP A 38 8.54 6.64 -1.47
N ASP A 39 8.96 5.40 -1.67
CA ASP A 39 10.19 5.08 -2.39
C ASP A 39 10.22 5.77 -3.77
N PRO A 40 11.30 6.45 -4.17
CA PRO A 40 11.36 7.15 -5.46
C PRO A 40 11.56 6.20 -6.65
N SER A 41 11.78 4.90 -6.43
CA SER A 41 12.10 3.96 -7.50
C SER A 41 10.86 3.71 -8.37
N SER A 42 11.06 3.84 -9.67
CA SER A 42 10.06 3.52 -10.70
C SER A 42 10.45 2.28 -11.50
N SER A 43 11.31 1.42 -10.92
CA SER A 43 11.66 0.15 -11.53
C SER A 43 10.43 -0.76 -11.62
N PRO A 44 10.35 -1.66 -12.61
CA PRO A 44 9.21 -2.57 -12.74
C PRO A 44 9.00 -3.46 -11.50
N GLU A 45 10.06 -3.75 -10.76
CA GLU A 45 9.99 -4.43 -9.47
C GLU A 45 9.36 -3.52 -8.39
N ALA A 46 9.88 -2.29 -8.22
CA ALA A 46 9.34 -1.34 -7.26
C ALA A 46 7.86 -1.03 -7.51
N LEU A 47 7.45 -0.88 -8.78
CA LEU A 47 6.04 -0.69 -9.13
C LEU A 47 5.17 -1.87 -8.71
N ARG A 48 5.64 -3.12 -8.90
CA ARG A 48 4.92 -4.33 -8.44
C ARG A 48 4.83 -4.39 -6.91
N ILE A 49 5.90 -4.01 -6.20
CA ILE A 49 5.91 -4.01 -4.73
C ILE A 49 4.97 -2.93 -4.20
N LYS A 50 4.98 -1.73 -4.79
CA LYS A 50 4.04 -0.64 -4.45
C LYS A 50 2.59 -1.05 -4.70
N GLU A 51 2.29 -1.71 -5.81
CA GLU A 51 0.94 -2.23 -6.09
C GLU A 51 0.50 -3.23 -5.01
N GLN A 52 1.38 -4.15 -4.60
CA GLN A 52 1.08 -5.08 -3.51
C GLN A 52 0.90 -4.34 -2.18
N ALA A 53 1.75 -3.35 -1.89
CA ALA A 53 1.66 -2.56 -0.66
C ALA A 53 0.33 -1.80 -0.55
N ILE A 54 -0.16 -1.25 -1.67
CA ILE A 54 -1.48 -0.61 -1.78
C ILE A 54 -2.61 -1.60 -1.47
N SER A 55 -2.56 -2.79 -2.08
CA SER A 55 -3.60 -3.81 -1.86
C SER A 55 -3.67 -4.20 -0.40
N MET A 56 -2.52 -4.41 0.25
CA MET A 56 -2.44 -4.74 1.66
C MET A 56 -2.86 -3.59 2.57
N LEU A 57 -2.46 -2.35 2.27
CA LEU A 57 -2.93 -1.15 2.97
C LEU A 57 -4.45 -1.07 2.94
N THR A 58 -5.05 -1.33 1.78
CA THR A 58 -6.50 -1.33 1.59
C THR A 58 -7.16 -2.38 2.50
N ASP A 59 -6.64 -3.62 2.52
CA ASP A 59 -7.15 -4.69 3.39
C ASP A 59 -6.99 -4.34 4.88
N LEU A 60 -5.82 -3.87 5.30
CA LEU A 60 -5.55 -3.48 6.70
C LEU A 60 -6.43 -2.32 7.16
N LEU A 61 -6.55 -1.26 6.36
CA LEU A 61 -7.41 -0.11 6.68
C LEU A 61 -8.89 -0.51 6.75
N THR A 62 -9.30 -1.48 5.93
CA THR A 62 -10.66 -2.04 5.96
C THR A 62 -10.89 -2.84 7.25
N GLN A 63 -9.94 -3.68 7.66
CA GLN A 63 -10.01 -4.46 8.90
C GLN A 63 -9.99 -3.56 10.15
N GLU A 64 -9.14 -2.54 10.15
CA GLU A 64 -9.01 -1.54 11.22
C GLU A 64 -10.20 -0.56 11.28
N LYS A 65 -11.19 -0.69 10.38
CA LYS A 65 -12.33 0.23 10.22
C LYS A 65 -11.91 1.70 10.03
N LYS A 66 -10.72 1.94 9.48
CA LYS A 66 -10.16 3.27 9.20
C LYS A 66 -10.64 3.80 7.86
N ALA A 67 -11.97 4.03 7.77
CA ALA A 67 -12.62 4.42 6.52
C ALA A 67 -12.12 5.77 5.95
N GLU A 68 -11.72 6.71 6.80
CA GLU A 68 -11.19 8.02 6.38
C GLU A 68 -9.82 7.89 5.70
N GLU A 69 -8.89 7.16 6.33
CA GLU A 69 -7.57 6.86 5.77
C GLU A 69 -7.69 6.09 4.46
N LEU A 70 -8.57 5.09 4.41
CA LEU A 70 -8.84 4.34 3.20
C LEU A 70 -9.34 5.26 2.07
N ARG A 71 -10.27 6.17 2.36
CA ARG A 71 -10.77 7.15 1.39
C ARG A 71 -9.66 8.08 0.89
N SER A 72 -8.80 8.55 1.78
CA SER A 72 -7.67 9.41 1.44
C SER A 72 -6.71 8.70 0.49
N LEU A 73 -6.31 7.47 0.84
CA LEU A 73 -5.45 6.62 0.04
C LEU A 73 -6.05 6.35 -1.35
N LEU A 74 -7.32 5.93 -1.42
CA LEU A 74 -8.01 5.67 -2.70
C LEU A 74 -8.12 6.93 -3.57
N THR A 75 -8.24 8.11 -2.97
CA THR A 75 -8.29 9.38 -3.70
C THR A 75 -6.92 9.74 -4.28
N GLN A 76 -5.83 9.50 -3.55
CA GLN A 76 -4.47 9.70 -4.03
C GLN A 76 -4.10 8.72 -5.14
N LEU A 77 -4.59 7.48 -5.05
CA LEU A 77 -4.33 6.41 -6.01
C LEU A 77 -5.26 6.43 -7.22
N ARG A 78 -6.28 7.29 -7.26
CA ARG A 78 -7.24 7.41 -8.38
C ARG A 78 -6.57 7.55 -9.76
N PRO A 79 -5.48 8.34 -9.93
CA PRO A 79 -4.72 8.39 -11.18
C PRO A 79 -4.02 7.07 -11.49
N PHE A 80 -3.52 6.37 -10.47
CA PHE A 80 -2.89 5.04 -10.60
C PHE A 80 -3.89 3.94 -10.94
N PHE A 81 -5.08 3.93 -10.34
CA PHE A 81 -6.14 2.96 -10.68
C PHE A 81 -6.70 3.17 -12.08
N SER A 82 -6.61 4.39 -12.63
CA SER A 82 -6.93 4.62 -14.04
C SER A 82 -5.92 3.93 -14.97
N LEU A 83 -4.71 3.64 -14.48
CA LEU A 83 -3.65 2.93 -15.19
C LEU A 83 -3.64 1.42 -14.90
N ILE A 84 -4.25 0.95 -13.81
CA ILE A 84 -4.37 -0.47 -13.47
C ILE A 84 -5.74 -0.98 -13.96
N PRO A 85 -5.81 -1.77 -15.05
CA PRO A 85 -7.09 -2.19 -15.62
C PRO A 85 -7.74 -3.24 -14.71
N LYS A 86 -8.61 -2.80 -13.77
CA LYS A 86 -9.69 -3.53 -13.02
C LYS A 86 -9.46 -4.98 -12.52
N ALA A 87 -8.31 -5.59 -12.75
CA ALA A 87 -8.10 -7.03 -12.66
C ALA A 87 -7.22 -7.34 -11.46
N LYS A 88 -7.81 -7.23 -10.26
CA LYS A 88 -7.53 -8.16 -9.15
C LYS A 88 -8.40 -7.99 -7.90
N THR A 89 -9.39 -7.08 -7.86
CA THR A 89 -10.43 -7.11 -6.81
C THR A 89 -11.57 -8.10 -7.14
N ALA A 90 -11.26 -9.23 -7.78
CA ALA A 90 -12.24 -10.25 -8.17
C ALA A 90 -12.09 -11.58 -7.39
N LYS A 91 -11.35 -11.61 -6.25
CA LYS A 91 -11.14 -12.87 -5.51
C LYS A 91 -11.25 -12.80 -3.98
N ILE A 92 -11.95 -11.81 -3.42
CA ILE A 92 -12.35 -11.78 -1.99
C ILE A 92 -13.85 -12.16 -1.82
N VAL A 93 -14.46 -12.85 -2.78
CA VAL A 93 -15.88 -13.31 -2.69
C VAL A 93 -16.06 -14.75 -3.21
N ARG A 94 -15.09 -15.66 -3.00
CA ARG A 94 -15.40 -17.10 -3.15
C ARG A 94 -14.40 -17.99 -2.43
N GLY A 95 -14.88 -18.66 -1.40
CA GLY A 95 -14.17 -19.72 -0.68
C GLY A 95 -14.78 -19.89 0.69
N SER A 96 -15.88 -20.64 0.73
CA SER A 96 -16.66 -21.05 1.89
C SER A 96 -15.84 -21.71 2.99
#